data_AF-A0A968RKN6-F1
#
_entry.id   AF-A0A968RKN6-F1
#
_cell.length_a   1.000
_cell.length_b   1.000
_cell.length_c   1.000
_cell.angle_alpha   90.00
_cell.angle_beta   90.00
_cell.angle_gamma   90.00
#
_symmetry.space_group_name_H-M   'P 1'
#
loop_
_entity.id
_entity.type
_entity.pdbx_description
1 polymer ?
#
loop_
_entity_poly.entity_id
_entity_poly.type
_entity_poly.pdbx_seq_one_letter_code
_entity_poly.pdbx_strand_id
1 'polypeptide(L)'
;MMISFFQAILAYGKAFRLIKELKLWFYVWIPGMVSVLLGGIIIWFIIKYADDLGTWVTSWYDWQGKGVVKTIGKLLSGLTIGLLAFVLFKYIILIVVGPMMSPLSEKVEAHLTGKPIGGAFRPVKFLETCFEVLGWRCGTLFGNLSSLCCCCLPALSFL
;
A
#
# COMPACT_ATOMS: atom_id res chain seq x y z
N MET A 1 -24.71 -23.60 11.50
CA MET A 1 -23.39 -23.18 10.96
C MET A 1 -23.51 -22.09 9.89
N MET A 2 -24.39 -22.21 8.87
CA MET A 2 -24.55 -21.17 7.82
C MET A 2 -25.09 -19.81 8.30
N ILE A 3 -25.88 -19.78 9.37
CA ILE A 3 -26.43 -18.54 9.95
C ILE A 3 -25.33 -17.59 10.44
N SER A 4 -24.19 -18.09 10.92
CA SER A 4 -23.07 -17.27 11.39
C SER A 4 -22.44 -16.45 10.25
N PHE A 5 -22.37 -17.01 9.05
CA PHE A 5 -21.88 -16.30 7.85
C PHE A 5 -22.84 -15.19 7.43
N PHE A 6 -24.15 -15.44 7.49
CA PHE A 6 -25.16 -14.42 7.20
C PHE A 6 -25.15 -13.29 8.23
N GLN A 7 -24.96 -13.60 9.51
CA GLN A 7 -24.85 -12.57 10.55
C GLN A 7 -23.58 -11.73 10.41
N ALA A 8 -22.46 -12.32 10.01
CA ALA A 8 -21.24 -11.58 9.70
C ALA A 8 -21.47 -10.57 8.55
N ILE A 9 -22.04 -11.02 7.43
CA ILE A 9 -22.38 -10.16 6.29
C ILE A 9 -23.38 -9.05 6.67
N LEU A 10 -24.39 -9.38 7.47
CA LEU A 10 -25.34 -8.39 8.00
C LEU A 10 -24.67 -7.39 8.96
N ALA A 11 -23.69 -7.81 9.75
CA ALA A 11 -22.91 -6.94 10.63
C ALA A 11 -22.05 -5.95 9.83
N TYR A 12 -21.40 -6.40 8.74
CA TYR A 12 -20.70 -5.51 7.79
C TYR A 12 -21.67 -4.51 7.14
N GLY A 13 -22.85 -4.96 6.73
CA GLY A 13 -23.89 -4.08 6.17
C GLY A 13 -24.39 -3.00 7.13
N LYS A 14 -24.58 -3.34 8.41
CA LYS A 14 -24.92 -2.37 9.48
C LYS A 14 -23.80 -1.35 9.69
N ALA A 15 -22.54 -1.78 9.70
CA ALA A 15 -21.39 -0.87 9.81
C ALA A 15 -21.32 0.11 8.61
N PHE A 16 -21.59 -0.38 7.39
CA PHE A 16 -21.67 0.45 6.20
C PHE A 16 -22.78 1.52 6.28
N ARG A 17 -23.91 1.19 6.93
CA ARG A 17 -25.01 2.14 7.18
C ARG A 17 -24.58 3.25 8.14
N LEU A 18 -23.92 2.91 9.25
CA LEU A 18 -23.36 3.90 10.20
C LEU A 18 -22.38 4.86 9.51
N ILE A 19 -21.45 4.32 8.71
CA ILE A 19 -20.46 5.12 7.97
C ILE A 19 -21.12 6.15 7.04
N LYS A 20 -22.25 5.78 6.42
CA LYS A 20 -23.03 6.65 5.53
C LYS A 20 -23.80 7.72 6.30
N GLU A 21 -24.33 7.38 7.47
CA GLU A 21 -25.14 8.27 8.33
C GLU A 21 -24.29 9.39 8.99
N LEU A 22 -23.05 9.08 9.38
CA LEU A 22 -22.10 10.06 9.93
C LEU A 22 -21.40 10.93 8.86
N LYS A 23 -21.72 10.75 7.57
CA LYS A 23 -21.09 11.48 6.45
C LYS A 23 -19.56 11.31 6.39
N LEU A 24 -19.05 10.22 6.96
CA LEU A 24 -17.62 9.86 7.06
C LEU A 24 -17.03 9.36 5.73
N TRP A 25 -17.82 9.40 4.65
CA TRP A 25 -17.50 8.83 3.34
C TRP A 25 -16.29 9.49 2.67
N PHE A 26 -16.08 10.80 2.89
CA PHE A 26 -14.88 11.50 2.42
C PHE A 26 -13.57 10.90 2.96
N TYR A 27 -13.62 10.35 4.18
CA TYR A 27 -12.46 9.80 4.85
C TYR A 27 -12.01 8.45 4.26
N VAL A 28 -12.95 7.66 3.74
CA VAL A 28 -12.66 6.42 3.01
C VAL A 28 -12.24 6.71 1.57
N TRP A 29 -12.80 7.77 0.98
CA TRP A 29 -12.54 8.11 -0.41
C TRP A 29 -11.15 8.71 -0.65
N ILE A 30 -10.62 9.51 0.29
CA ILE A 30 -9.26 10.08 0.22
C ILE A 30 -8.17 9.01 -0.02
N PRO A 31 -8.00 7.96 0.82
CA PRO A 31 -6.96 6.95 0.61
C PRO A 31 -7.24 6.09 -0.63
N GLY A 32 -8.51 5.91 -1.01
CA GLY A 32 -8.89 5.22 -2.24
C GLY A 32 -8.43 5.97 -3.49
N MET A 33 -8.67 7.29 -3.54
CA MET A 33 -8.25 8.13 -4.66
C MET A 33 -6.72 8.20 -4.77
N VAL A 34 -6.02 8.32 -3.63
CA VAL A 34 -4.55 8.27 -3.57
C VAL A 34 -3.99 6.95 -4.10
N SER A 35 -4.63 5.83 -3.79
CA SER A 35 -4.19 4.50 -4.27
C SER A 35 -4.28 4.38 -5.80
N VAL A 36 -5.36 4.88 -6.40
CA VAL A 36 -5.52 4.90 -7.87
C VAL A 36 -4.47 5.80 -8.53
N LEU A 37 -4.24 6.97 -7.94
CA LEU A 37 -3.30 7.96 -8.46
C LEU A 37 -1.86 7.44 -8.44
N LEU A 38 -1.44 6.82 -7.34
CA LEU A 38 -0.15 6.15 -7.21
C LEU A 38 0.00 4.96 -8.17
N GLY A 39 -1.05 4.15 -8.37
CA GLY A 39 -1.05 3.06 -9.33
C GLY A 39 -0.77 3.54 -10.77
N GLY A 40 -1.41 4.64 -11.17
CA GLY A 40 -1.16 5.29 -12.46
C GLY A 40 0.27 5.80 -12.61
N ILE A 41 0.82 6.42 -11.56
CA ILE A 41 2.21 6.91 -11.54
C ILE A 41 3.20 5.76 -11.74
N ILE A 42 2.97 4.60 -11.11
CA ILE A 42 3.87 3.44 -11.21
C ILE A 42 3.89 2.88 -12.64
N ILE A 43 2.73 2.72 -13.27
CA ILE A 43 2.65 2.23 -14.65
C ILE A 43 3.41 3.19 -15.58
N TRP A 44 3.26 4.49 -15.39
CA TRP A 44 3.98 5.51 -16.15
C TRP A 44 5.50 5.44 -15.92
N PHE A 45 5.93 5.25 -14.67
CA PHE A 45 7.34 5.08 -14.31
C PHE A 45 7.96 3.85 -14.96
N ILE A 46 7.28 2.70 -14.95
CA ILE A 46 7.77 1.46 -15.54
C ILE A 46 8.03 1.65 -17.04
N ILE A 47 7.09 2.25 -17.77
CA ILE A 47 7.23 2.48 -19.22
C ILE A 47 8.41 3.42 -19.52
N LYS A 48 8.63 4.46 -18.70
CA LYS A 48 9.72 5.41 -18.91
C LYS A 48 11.10 4.85 -18.55
N TYR A 49 11.21 4.12 -17.45
CA TYR A 49 12.51 3.65 -16.94
C TYR A 49 12.94 2.27 -17.50
N ALA A 50 12.02 1.46 -18.03
CA ALA A 50 12.36 0.14 -18.57
C ALA A 50 13.32 0.22 -19.77
N ASP A 51 13.19 1.26 -20.60
CA ASP A 51 14.04 1.45 -21.78
C ASP A 51 15.49 1.84 -21.44
N ASP A 52 15.68 2.71 -20.44
CA ASP A 52 17.02 3.14 -19.98
C ASP A 52 17.81 1.98 -19.34
N LEU A 53 17.14 1.17 -18.52
CA LEU A 53 17.79 0.02 -17.90
C LEU A 53 18.06 -1.11 -18.90
N GLY A 54 17.15 -1.35 -19.84
CA GLY A 54 17.33 -2.36 -20.87
C GLY A 54 18.49 -2.02 -21.81
N THR A 55 18.64 -0.75 -22.17
CA THR A 55 19.77 -0.27 -23.00
C THR A 55 21.09 -0.35 -22.25
N TRP A 56 21.11 0.01 -20.95
CA TRP A 56 22.29 -0.11 -20.09
C TRP A 56 22.78 -1.55 -19.98
N VAL A 57 21.88 -2.52 -19.79
CA VAL A 57 22.22 -3.96 -19.75
C VAL A 57 22.74 -4.47 -21.09
N THR A 58 22.16 -4.04 -22.22
CA THR A 58 22.64 -4.48 -23.55
C THR A 58 23.97 -3.88 -23.98
N SER A 59 24.38 -2.74 -23.44
CA SER A 59 25.68 -2.14 -23.76
C SER A 59 26.87 -2.98 -23.30
N TRP A 60 26.66 -3.88 -22.34
CA TRP A 60 27.71 -4.72 -21.76
C TRP A 60 27.87 -6.08 -22.47
N TYR A 61 27.00 -6.41 -23.44
CA TYR A 61 26.97 -7.72 -24.09
C TYR A 61 27.03 -7.60 -25.62
N ASP A 62 28.24 -7.63 -26.18
CA ASP A 62 28.51 -7.53 -27.63
C ASP A 62 28.78 -8.91 -28.27
N TRP A 63 27.81 -9.83 -28.17
CA TRP A 63 27.82 -11.10 -28.90
C TRP A 63 26.71 -11.10 -29.97
N GLN A 64 26.87 -11.89 -31.05
CA GLN A 64 26.09 -11.89 -32.30
C GLN A 64 24.58 -12.26 -32.20
N GLY A 65 23.95 -12.10 -31.03
CA GLY A 65 22.53 -12.30 -30.75
C GLY A 65 21.78 -11.04 -30.27
N LYS A 66 22.15 -9.85 -30.78
CA LYS A 66 21.73 -8.52 -30.28
C LYS A 66 20.21 -8.29 -30.16
N GLY A 67 19.39 -8.94 -30.99
CA GLY A 67 17.93 -8.73 -31.00
C GLY A 67 17.18 -9.43 -29.87
N VAL A 68 17.53 -10.69 -29.59
CA VAL A 68 16.83 -11.52 -28.59
C VAL A 68 17.20 -11.09 -27.18
N VAL A 69 18.50 -10.84 -26.93
CA VAL A 69 19.00 -10.37 -25.64
C VAL A 69 18.43 -9.00 -25.28
N LYS A 70 18.26 -8.10 -26.25
CA LYS A 70 17.63 -6.79 -26.04
C LYS A 70 16.16 -6.88 -25.67
N THR A 71 15.43 -7.82 -26.25
CA THR A 71 14.00 -8.03 -25.97
C THR A 71 13.81 -8.64 -24.57
N ILE A 72 14.59 -9.67 -24.24
CA ILE A 72 14.54 -10.30 -22.92
C ILE A 72 15.02 -9.33 -21.84
N GLY A 73 16.09 -8.56 -22.11
CA GLY A 73 16.63 -7.58 -21.17
C GLY A 73 15.65 -6.46 -20.82
N LYS A 74 14.90 -5.94 -21.81
CA LYS A 74 13.81 -4.96 -21.57
C LYS A 74 12.67 -5.54 -20.75
N LEU A 75 12.29 -6.80 -21.02
CA LEU A 75 11.22 -7.46 -20.28
C LEU A 75 11.63 -7.72 -18.83
N LEU A 76 12.86 -8.21 -18.61
CA LEU A 76 13.40 -8.47 -17.28
C LEU A 76 13.57 -7.17 -16.48
N SER A 77 14.14 -6.12 -17.09
CA SER A 77 14.32 -4.83 -16.42
C SER A 77 12.98 -4.19 -16.04
N GLY A 78 11.98 -4.24 -16.93
CA GLY A 78 10.64 -3.76 -16.66
C GLY A 78 9.97 -4.52 -15.51
N LEU A 79 10.13 -5.84 -15.45
CA LEU A 79 9.58 -6.66 -14.36
C LEU A 79 10.28 -6.37 -13.03
N THR A 80 11.61 -6.29 -13.00
CA THR A 80 12.39 -5.97 -11.79
C THR A 80 12.05 -4.59 -11.23
N ILE A 81 11.97 -3.57 -12.09
CA ILE A 81 11.58 -2.21 -11.68
C ILE A 81 10.12 -2.16 -11.22
N GLY A 82 9.24 -2.91 -11.89
CA GLY A 82 7.83 -3.00 -11.51
C GLY A 82 7.65 -3.61 -10.12
N LEU A 83 8.39 -4.68 -9.82
CA LEU A 83 8.35 -5.32 -8.51
C LEU A 83 8.88 -4.38 -7.40
N LEU A 84 9.99 -3.68 -7.66
CA LEU A 84 10.55 -2.70 -6.73
C LEU A 84 9.58 -1.53 -6.47
N ALA A 85 8.96 -1.02 -7.53
CA ALA A 85 7.96 0.04 -7.44
C ALA A 85 6.69 -0.42 -6.68
N PHE A 86 6.24 -1.66 -6.88
CA PHE A 86 5.09 -2.23 -6.17
C PHE A 86 5.35 -2.40 -4.67
N VAL A 87 6.57 -2.73 -4.27
CA VAL A 87 6.97 -2.78 -2.86
C VAL A 87 6.93 -1.39 -2.23
N LEU A 88 7.47 -0.37 -2.92
CA LEU A 88 7.43 1.02 -2.44
C LEU A 88 5.99 1.57 -2.32
N PHE A 89 5.13 1.24 -3.28
CA PHE A 89 3.72 1.61 -3.28
C PHE A 89 2.98 1.17 -2.02
N LYS A 90 3.15 -0.09 -1.61
CA LYS A 90 2.56 -0.63 -0.39
C LYS A 90 2.94 0.20 0.85
N TYR A 91 4.19 0.65 0.92
CA TYR A 91 4.68 1.41 2.07
C TYR A 91 4.12 2.83 2.10
N ILE A 92 4.02 3.50 0.96
CA ILE A 92 3.41 4.83 0.87
C ILE A 92 1.95 4.76 1.36
N ILE A 93 1.18 3.75 0.91
CA ILE A 93 -0.21 3.58 1.34
C ILE A 93 -0.29 3.31 2.85
N LEU A 94 0.58 2.46 3.38
CA LEU A 94 0.59 2.13 4.81
C LEU A 94 0.83 3.38 5.67
N ILE A 95 1.71 4.29 5.22
CA ILE A 95 1.98 5.56 5.90
C ILE A 95 0.76 6.48 5.84
N VAL A 96 0.04 6.52 4.73
CA VAL A 96 -1.15 7.37 4.57
C VAL A 96 -2.36 6.83 5.36
N VAL A 97 -2.51 5.50 5.45
CA VAL A 97 -3.63 4.87 6.19
C VAL A 97 -3.38 4.85 7.70
N GLY A 98 -2.12 4.86 8.13
CA GLY A 98 -1.71 4.94 9.54
C GLY A 98 -2.38 6.08 10.33
N PRO A 99 -2.24 7.36 9.93
CA PRO A 99 -2.87 8.49 10.62
C PRO A 99 -4.38 8.47 10.46
N MET A 100 -4.91 7.72 9.49
CA MET A 100 -6.33 7.73 9.24
C MET A 100 -7.11 7.00 10.36
N MET A 101 -6.51 5.97 10.97
CA MET A 101 -7.24 5.08 11.89
C MET A 101 -7.72 5.74 13.18
N SER A 102 -7.04 6.74 13.69
CA SER A 102 -7.34 7.27 15.02
C SER A 102 -8.55 8.22 15.09
N PRO A 103 -8.72 9.21 14.19
CA PRO A 103 -9.95 10.02 14.22
C PRO A 103 -11.16 9.23 13.69
N LEU A 104 -10.95 8.13 12.95
CA LEU A 104 -12.03 7.19 12.58
C LEU A 104 -12.62 6.52 13.82
N SER A 105 -11.77 6.03 14.74
CA SER A 105 -12.20 5.33 15.96
C SER A 105 -12.97 6.26 16.90
N GLU A 106 -12.48 7.49 17.08
CA GLU A 106 -13.09 8.46 18.01
C GLU A 106 -14.48 8.92 17.53
N LYS A 107 -14.68 9.06 16.21
CA LYS A 107 -15.98 9.38 15.63
C LYS A 107 -16.99 8.23 15.74
N VAL A 108 -16.52 6.98 15.63
CA VAL A 108 -17.37 5.79 15.81
C VAL A 108 -17.79 5.65 17.28
N GLU A 109 -16.86 5.84 18.22
CA GLU A 109 -17.15 5.77 19.66
C GLU A 109 -18.08 6.89 20.15
N ALA A 110 -17.91 8.11 19.66
CA ALA A 110 -18.77 9.25 20.01
C ALA A 110 -20.24 8.98 19.60
N HIS A 111 -20.46 8.27 18.50
CA HIS A 111 -21.80 7.97 18.00
C HIS A 111 -22.45 6.78 18.70
N LEU A 112 -21.67 5.77 19.12
CA LEU A 112 -22.16 4.63 19.89
C LEU A 112 -22.45 4.98 21.35
N THR A 113 -21.72 5.95 21.93
CA THR A 113 -21.78 6.28 23.36
C THR A 113 -22.62 7.53 23.66
N GLY A 114 -22.95 8.36 22.66
CA GLY A 114 -23.80 9.56 22.81
C GLY A 114 -23.21 10.67 23.71
N LYS A 115 -21.94 10.57 24.08
CA LYS A 115 -21.25 11.54 24.94
C LYS A 115 -20.70 12.70 24.09
N PRO A 116 -21.00 13.97 24.41
CA PRO A 116 -20.37 15.10 23.74
C PRO A 116 -18.86 15.07 24.03
N ILE A 117 -18.07 15.06 22.95
CA ILE A 117 -16.62 15.18 22.93
C ILE A 117 -16.19 16.50 23.60
N GLY A 118 -15.86 16.45 24.89
CA GLY A 118 -15.43 17.58 25.71
C GLY A 118 -13.91 17.82 25.74
N GLY A 119 -13.15 17.24 24.82
CA GLY A 119 -11.71 17.46 24.68
C GLY A 119 -11.39 18.02 23.31
N ALA A 120 -10.85 19.23 23.25
CA ALA A 120 -10.42 19.84 22.00
C ALA A 120 -9.39 18.94 21.30
N PHE A 121 -9.76 18.42 20.13
CA PHE A 121 -8.88 17.64 19.27
C PHE A 121 -7.62 18.45 18.98
N ARG A 122 -6.49 18.04 19.56
CA ARG A 122 -5.18 18.66 19.34
C ARG A 122 -4.45 17.84 18.27
N PRO A 123 -4.51 18.24 16.99
CA PRO A 123 -3.89 17.48 15.89
C PRO A 123 -2.38 17.31 16.07
N VAL A 124 -1.75 18.21 16.83
CA VAL A 124 -0.30 18.24 17.07
C VAL A 124 0.17 17.07 17.96
N LYS A 125 -0.52 16.78 19.07
CA LYS A 125 -0.18 15.62 19.91
C LYS A 125 -0.46 14.30 19.19
N PHE A 126 -1.48 14.31 18.33
CA PHE A 126 -1.85 13.15 17.53
C PHE A 126 -0.78 12.80 16.48
N LEU A 127 -0.23 13.79 15.79
CA LEU A 127 0.87 13.62 14.84
C LEU A 127 2.14 13.07 15.50
N GLU A 128 2.43 13.49 16.73
CA GLU A 128 3.60 13.06 17.50
C GLU A 128 3.53 11.56 17.85
N THR A 129 2.36 11.10 18.36
CA THR A 129 2.11 9.66 18.61
C THR A 129 2.12 8.84 17.32
N CYS A 130 1.63 9.43 16.22
CA CYS A 130 1.64 8.79 14.91
C CYS A 130 3.08 8.61 14.39
N PHE A 131 3.94 9.61 14.55
CA PHE A 131 5.33 9.59 14.09
C PHE A 131 6.20 8.58 14.87
N GLU A 132 6.02 8.46 16.20
CA GLU A 132 6.68 7.40 16.96
C GLU A 132 6.25 6.01 16.48
N VAL A 133 4.94 5.74 16.39
CA VAL A 133 4.42 4.41 15.95
C VAL A 133 4.81 4.08 14.50
N LEU A 134 4.87 5.09 13.63
CA LEU A 134 5.39 4.96 12.26
C LEU A 134 6.89 4.63 12.25
N GLY A 135 7.69 5.24 13.13
CA GLY A 135 9.11 4.92 13.31
C GLY A 135 9.32 3.46 13.73
N TRP A 136 8.56 2.97 14.70
CA TRP A 136 8.59 1.56 15.13
C TRP A 136 8.16 0.60 14.01
N ARG A 137 7.03 0.89 13.34
CA ARG A 137 6.56 0.08 12.20
C ARG A 137 7.56 0.07 11.06
N CYS A 138 8.20 1.19 10.73
CA CYS A 138 9.20 1.29 9.66
C CYS A 138 10.43 0.41 9.95
N GLY A 139 10.89 0.34 11.21
CA GLY A 139 11.97 -0.56 11.65
C GLY A 139 11.60 -2.05 11.55
N THR A 140 10.41 -2.44 12.01
CA THR A 140 9.92 -3.84 11.90
C THR A 140 9.62 -4.26 10.46
N LEU A 141 9.30 -3.29 9.59
CA LEU A 141 9.03 -3.51 8.17
C LEU A 141 10.29 -3.85 7.36
N PHE A 142 11.41 -3.19 7.64
CA PHE A 142 12.70 -3.53 7.03
C PHE A 142 13.13 -4.96 7.40
N GLY A 143 12.84 -5.39 8.64
CA GLY A 143 13.05 -6.77 9.09
C GLY A 143 12.16 -7.80 8.37
N ASN A 144 10.88 -7.49 8.14
CA ASN A 144 9.97 -8.36 7.37
C ASN A 144 10.26 -8.37 5.87
N LEU A 145 10.84 -7.31 5.31
CA LEU A 145 11.25 -7.28 3.90
C LEU A 145 12.45 -8.21 3.65
N SER A 146 13.34 -8.34 4.64
CA SER A 146 14.43 -9.34 4.63
C SER A 146 13.88 -10.78 4.67
N SER A 147 12.89 -11.06 5.52
CA SER A 147 12.27 -12.40 5.57
C SER A 147 11.42 -12.72 4.34
N LEU A 148 10.74 -11.73 3.75
CA LEU A 148 10.01 -11.86 2.48
C LEU A 148 10.93 -12.14 1.29
N CYS A 149 12.14 -11.57 1.26
CA CYS A 149 13.14 -11.86 0.24
C CYS A 149 13.66 -13.32 0.36
N CYS A 150 13.84 -13.83 1.58
CA CYS A 150 14.17 -15.24 1.82
C CYS A 150 13.04 -16.22 1.45
N CYS A 151 11.77 -15.86 1.65
CA CYS A 151 10.65 -16.73 1.26
C CYS A 151 10.33 -16.70 -0.25
N CYS A 152 10.68 -15.65 -0.99
CA CYS A 152 10.48 -15.60 -2.46
C CYS A 152 11.61 -16.23 -3.28
N LEU A 153 12.84 -16.32 -2.75
CA LEU A 153 13.97 -16.94 -3.47
C LEU A 153 13.81 -18.45 -3.80
N PRO A 154 13.16 -19.30 -2.96
CA PRO A 154 12.92 -20.70 -3.35
C PRO A 154 11.80 -20.86 -4.40
N ALA A 155 10.97 -19.83 -4.63
CA ALA A 155 9.91 -19.90 -5.66
C ALA A 155 10.44 -19.63 -7.09
N LEU A 156 11.60 -18.96 -7.22
CA LEU A 156 12.24 -18.67 -8.51
C LEU A 156 13.31 -19.71 -8.91
N SER A 157 13.66 -20.64 -8.02
CA SER A 157 14.61 -21.73 -8.28
C SER A 157 13.92 -23.05 -8.68
N PHE A 158 12.60 -23.04 -8.84
CA PHE A 158 11.78 -24.17 -9.29
C PHE A 158 11.13 -23.97 -10.67
N LEU A 159 11.59 -22.95 -11.43
CA LEU A 159 11.16 -22.67 -12.80
C LEU A 159 12.39 -22.59 -13.71
#